data_AF-A0A6B3LN96-F1
#
_entry.id   AF-A0A6B3LN96-F1
#
_cell.length_a   1.000
_cell.length_b   1.000
_cell.length_c   1.000
_cell.angle_alpha   90.00
_cell.angle_beta   90.00
_cell.angle_gamma   90.00
#
_symmetry.space_group_name_H-M   'P 1'
#
loop_
_entity.id
_entity.type
_entity.pdbx_description
1 polymer ?
#
loop_
_entity_poly.entity_id
_entity_poly.type
_entity_poly.pdbx_seq_one_letter_code
_entity_poly.pdbx_strand_id
1 'polypeptide(L)'
;MKKVFVAGLLLAGLGFSLPSFATVVTPVPQTIVAANENPVEAKYHKIMENYANGLKAAFAEKDDKKTIAMVNKLNDEMIAGMEKIKPELERWIKGMSEAEKEAFGKRAESKPYLKAIFTIMFDPEIGKRIEENPELKRVLEEGNQRMKNLGFDEEEDDSNYDDGDTN
;
A
#
# COMPACT_ATOMS: atom_id res chain seq x y z
N MET A 1 23.93 1.42 18.07
CA MET A 1 23.30 1.92 19.32
C MET A 1 22.22 2.92 18.96
N LYS A 2 21.09 2.81 19.66
CA LYS A 2 19.90 3.68 19.66
C LYS A 2 20.18 5.17 19.42
N LYS A 3 19.26 5.85 18.71
CA LYS A 3 18.38 6.88 19.29
C LYS A 3 17.22 7.22 18.35
N VAL A 4 16.02 7.00 18.88
CA VAL A 4 14.70 7.49 18.46
C VAL A 4 14.55 8.93 18.97
N PHE A 5 13.90 9.83 18.23
CA PHE A 5 13.15 10.99 18.76
C PHE A 5 12.11 11.43 17.71
N VAL A 6 10.89 10.90 17.77
CA VAL A 6 9.65 11.60 18.19
C VAL A 6 9.81 13.04 18.70
N ALA A 7 9.25 14.01 17.95
CA ALA A 7 8.65 15.27 18.42
C ALA A 7 8.19 16.06 17.16
N GLY A 8 7.03 16.69 17.06
CA GLY A 8 5.99 16.95 18.04
C GLY A 8 4.74 17.49 17.34
N LEU A 9 3.60 16.93 17.74
CA LEU A 9 2.28 17.53 17.65
C LEU A 9 2.15 18.55 18.80
N LEU A 10 1.52 19.71 18.55
CA LEU A 10 0.83 20.65 19.48
C LEU A 10 1.30 22.11 19.45
N LEU A 11 0.37 23.00 19.07
CA LEU A 11 -0.09 24.23 19.75
C LEU A 11 -0.79 25.12 18.70
N ALA A 12 -2.11 25.03 18.52
CA ALA A 12 -3.14 25.74 19.31
C ALA A 12 -2.96 27.27 19.32
N GLY A 13 -3.88 27.96 18.65
CA GLY A 13 -4.00 29.42 18.67
C GLY A 13 -5.43 29.84 18.29
N LEU A 14 -6.37 29.65 19.21
CA LEU A 14 -7.70 30.26 19.17
C LEU A 14 -7.57 31.79 19.32
N GLY A 15 -8.13 32.55 18.38
CA GLY A 15 -8.28 33.99 18.47
C GLY A 15 -9.64 34.42 17.90
N PHE A 16 -10.55 34.82 18.78
CA PHE A 16 -11.86 35.39 18.49
C PHE A 16 -11.76 36.74 17.76
N SER A 17 -12.58 36.95 16.71
CA SER A 17 -13.24 38.24 16.43
C SER A 17 -14.29 38.07 15.31
N LEU A 18 -15.54 38.49 15.58
CA LEU A 18 -16.59 38.79 14.58
C LEU A 18 -16.58 40.31 14.37
N PRO A 19 -16.82 40.90 13.17
CA PRO A 19 -18.11 40.78 12.47
C PRO A 19 -18.12 40.90 10.91
N SER A 20 -19.27 40.52 10.35
CA SER A 20 -19.93 40.91 9.08
C SER A 20 -19.10 41.41 7.89
N PHE A 21 -19.00 40.59 6.83
CA PHE A 21 -18.98 41.08 5.44
C PHE A 21 -19.63 40.06 4.49
N ALA A 22 -20.47 40.60 3.60
CA ALA A 22 -20.90 40.14 2.29
C ALA A 22 -21.16 38.64 2.07
N THR A 23 -22.35 38.32 1.56
CA THR A 23 -22.68 37.05 0.89
C THR A 23 -21.74 36.81 -0.29
N VAL A 24 -20.57 36.24 -0.01
CA VAL A 24 -19.78 35.50 -0.99
C VAL A 24 -20.50 34.18 -1.16
N VAL A 25 -20.87 33.87 -2.40
CA VAL A 25 -21.35 32.55 -2.79
C VAL A 25 -20.22 31.57 -2.50
N THR A 26 -20.22 30.98 -1.31
CA THR A 26 -19.34 29.86 -0.99
C THR A 26 -19.82 28.66 -1.80
N PRO A 27 -18.93 27.95 -2.51
CA PRO A 27 -19.27 26.61 -2.99
C PRO A 27 -19.70 25.80 -1.76
N VAL A 28 -20.84 25.12 -1.91
CA VAL A 28 -21.43 24.22 -0.93
C VAL A 28 -20.32 23.44 -0.23
N PRO A 29 -20.25 23.44 1.11
CA PRO A 29 -19.29 22.61 1.80
C PRO A 29 -19.60 21.17 1.40
N GLN A 30 -18.64 20.54 0.74
CA GLN A 30 -18.65 19.09 0.60
C GLN A 30 -18.44 18.51 2.01
N THR A 31 -19.52 18.47 2.79
CA THR A 31 -19.70 17.45 3.82
C THR A 31 -19.74 16.11 3.09
N ILE A 32 -18.57 15.54 2.81
CA ILE A 32 -18.43 14.14 2.39
C ILE A 32 -17.82 13.40 3.59
N VAL A 33 -18.66 13.18 4.60
CA VAL A 33 -18.54 11.98 5.43
C VAL A 33 -19.45 10.93 4.81
N ALA A 34 -18.93 10.35 3.73
CA ALA A 34 -19.26 9.01 3.25
C ALA A 34 -17.98 8.53 2.59
N ALA A 35 -17.23 7.69 3.30
CA ALA A 35 -16.05 7.02 2.78
C ALA A 35 -16.47 6.01 1.69
N ASN A 36 -16.95 6.51 0.55
CA ASN A 36 -17.07 5.72 -0.67
C ASN A 36 -15.65 5.60 -1.20
N GLU A 37 -14.99 4.53 -0.78
CA GLU A 37 -13.73 4.07 -1.33
C GLU A 37 -13.76 4.15 -2.86
N ASN A 38 -12.70 4.68 -3.48
CA ASN A 38 -12.64 4.80 -4.93
C ASN A 38 -12.77 3.40 -5.56
N PRO A 39 -13.48 3.22 -6.68
CA PRO A 39 -13.62 1.90 -7.31
C PRO A 39 -12.28 1.22 -7.65
N VAL A 40 -11.25 2.00 -7.98
CA VAL A 40 -9.89 1.49 -8.25
C VAL A 40 -9.22 1.03 -6.95
N GLU A 41 -9.38 1.81 -5.87
CA GLU A 41 -8.95 1.45 -4.52
C GLU A 41 -9.56 0.12 -4.07
N ALA A 42 -10.88 -0.03 -4.23
CA ALA A 42 -11.59 -1.25 -3.86
C ALA A 42 -11.12 -2.48 -4.66
N LYS A 43 -10.83 -2.32 -5.97
CA LYS A 43 -10.26 -3.39 -6.80
C LYS A 43 -8.88 -3.80 -6.28
N TYR A 44 -8.02 -2.83 -5.97
CA TYR A 44 -6.71 -3.07 -5.41
C TYR A 44 -6.80 -3.83 -4.08
N HIS A 45 -7.61 -3.34 -3.13
CA HIS A 45 -7.79 -4.00 -1.83
C HIS A 45 -8.31 -5.42 -1.97
N LYS A 46 -9.24 -5.66 -2.89
CA LYS A 46 -9.74 -7.01 -3.15
C LYS A 46 -8.65 -7.97 -3.63
N ILE A 47 -7.74 -7.52 -4.49
CA ILE A 47 -6.60 -8.33 -4.93
C ILE A 47 -5.70 -8.66 -3.73
N MET A 48 -5.39 -7.66 -2.90
CA MET A 48 -4.54 -7.83 -1.72
C MET A 48 -5.18 -8.73 -0.65
N GLU A 49 -6.50 -8.61 -0.43
CA GLU A 49 -7.26 -9.48 0.48
C GLU A 49 -7.25 -10.94 0.01
N ASN A 50 -7.48 -11.18 -1.28
CA ASN A 50 -7.42 -12.53 -1.85
C ASN A 50 -6.02 -13.12 -1.69
N TYR A 51 -4.98 -12.35 -1.98
CA TYR A 51 -3.60 -12.77 -1.83
C TYR A 51 -3.26 -13.11 -0.38
N ALA A 52 -3.59 -12.22 0.58
CA ALA A 52 -3.32 -12.43 2.00
C ALA A 52 -4.05 -13.66 2.57
N ASN A 53 -5.34 -13.83 2.24
CA ASN A 53 -6.11 -15.00 2.66
C ASN A 53 -5.57 -16.29 2.03
N GLY A 54 -5.16 -16.21 0.77
CA GLY A 54 -4.51 -17.31 0.05
C GLY A 54 -3.20 -17.74 0.71
N LEU A 55 -2.31 -16.79 1.04
CA LEU A 55 -1.05 -17.08 1.73
C LEU A 55 -1.32 -17.72 3.09
N LYS A 56 -2.28 -17.21 3.85
CA LYS A 56 -2.67 -17.80 5.14
C LYS A 56 -3.10 -19.25 4.98
N ALA A 57 -3.89 -19.56 3.95
CA ALA A 57 -4.30 -20.94 3.65
C ALA A 57 -3.12 -21.80 3.18
N ALA A 58 -2.24 -21.26 2.33
CA ALA A 58 -1.07 -21.97 1.82
C ALA A 58 -0.10 -22.38 2.93
N PHE A 59 0.13 -21.50 3.91
CA PHE A 59 1.02 -21.81 5.04
C PHE A 59 0.36 -22.58 6.18
N ALA A 60 -0.98 -22.67 6.21
CA ALA A 60 -1.67 -23.62 7.07
C ALA A 60 -1.57 -25.08 6.57
N GLU A 61 -1.32 -25.28 5.26
CA GLU A 61 -1.01 -26.58 4.69
C GLU A 61 0.39 -27.04 5.12
N LYS A 62 0.52 -28.29 5.55
CA LYS A 62 1.75 -28.88 6.10
C LYS A 62 2.62 -29.51 5.01
N ASP A 63 2.03 -29.89 3.89
CA ASP A 63 2.75 -30.43 2.74
C ASP A 63 3.34 -29.29 1.90
N ASP A 64 4.67 -29.18 1.92
CA ASP A 64 5.41 -28.16 1.17
C ASP A 64 5.12 -28.15 -0.32
N LYS A 65 4.90 -29.32 -0.94
CA LYS A 65 4.60 -29.37 -2.38
C LYS A 65 3.26 -28.71 -2.69
N LYS A 66 2.28 -28.89 -1.80
CA LYS A 66 0.98 -28.24 -1.93
C LYS A 66 1.07 -26.76 -1.62
N THR A 67 1.80 -26.38 -0.57
CA THR A 67 2.07 -24.97 -0.24
C THR A 67 2.71 -24.26 -1.44
N ILE A 68 3.75 -24.84 -2.05
CA ILE A 68 4.41 -24.31 -3.24
C ILE A 68 3.42 -24.14 -4.41
N ALA A 69 2.60 -25.16 -4.68
CA ALA A 69 1.60 -25.08 -5.75
C ALA A 69 0.57 -23.97 -5.49
N MET A 70 0.13 -23.82 -4.24
CA MET A 70 -0.78 -22.75 -3.83
C MET A 70 -0.13 -21.37 -3.96
N VAL A 71 1.11 -21.19 -3.50
CA VAL A 71 1.82 -19.90 -3.59
C VAL A 71 2.07 -19.51 -5.05
N ASN A 72 2.49 -20.44 -5.92
CA ASN A 72 2.64 -20.17 -7.35
C ASN A 72 1.34 -19.67 -7.98
N LYS A 73 0.23 -20.38 -7.72
CA LYS A 73 -1.09 -19.98 -8.22
C LYS A 73 -1.49 -18.59 -7.71
N LEU A 74 -1.25 -18.30 -6.43
CA LEU A 74 -1.56 -16.99 -5.84
C LEU A 74 -0.71 -15.87 -6.44
N ASN A 75 0.58 -16.12 -6.69
CA ASN A 75 1.45 -15.19 -7.38
C ASN A 75 0.92 -14.90 -8.79
N ASP A 76 0.51 -15.92 -9.55
CA ASP A 76 -0.06 -15.74 -10.88
C ASP A 76 -1.35 -14.94 -10.86
N GLU A 77 -2.27 -15.25 -9.94
CA GLU A 77 -3.54 -14.53 -9.78
C GLU A 77 -3.34 -13.08 -9.34
N MET A 78 -2.40 -12.83 -8.42
CA MET A 78 -2.05 -11.48 -7.97
C MET A 78 -1.46 -10.66 -9.12
N ILE A 79 -0.46 -11.19 -9.83
CA ILE A 79 0.20 -10.49 -10.93
C ILE A 79 -0.80 -10.17 -12.04
N ALA A 80 -1.59 -11.16 -12.49
CA ALA A 80 -2.61 -10.94 -13.51
C ALA A 80 -3.68 -9.92 -13.07
N GLY A 81 -4.06 -9.95 -11.79
CA GLY A 81 -4.97 -8.98 -11.20
C GLY A 81 -4.39 -7.57 -11.22
N MET A 82 -3.13 -7.41 -10.81
CA MET A 82 -2.41 -6.13 -10.77
C MET A 82 -2.16 -5.58 -12.16
N GLU A 83 -1.70 -6.39 -13.12
CA GLU A 83 -1.53 -5.99 -14.53
C GLU A 83 -2.84 -5.43 -15.12
N LYS A 84 -3.97 -6.08 -14.81
CA LYS A 84 -5.28 -5.66 -15.31
C LYS A 84 -5.70 -4.29 -14.78
N ILE A 85 -5.38 -3.97 -13.52
CA ILE A 85 -5.75 -2.70 -12.90
C ILE A 85 -4.67 -1.62 -13.01
N LYS A 86 -3.44 -1.98 -13.36
CA LYS A 86 -2.26 -1.10 -13.37
C LYS A 86 -2.54 0.25 -14.08
N PRO A 87 -3.08 0.30 -15.32
CA PRO A 87 -3.32 1.58 -15.99
C PRO A 87 -4.37 2.45 -15.30
N GLU A 88 -5.39 1.85 -14.68
CA GLU A 88 -6.40 2.57 -13.89
C GLU A 88 -5.81 3.07 -12.57
N LEU A 89 -4.99 2.23 -11.92
CA LEU A 89 -4.32 2.52 -10.66
C LEU A 89 -3.31 3.66 -10.80
N GLU A 90 -2.46 3.62 -11.81
CA GLU A 90 -1.52 4.70 -12.13
C GLU A 90 -2.24 6.02 -12.41
N ARG A 91 -3.29 5.99 -13.24
CA ARG A 91 -4.08 7.18 -13.54
C ARG A 91 -4.73 7.77 -12.29
N TRP A 92 -5.27 6.90 -11.43
CA TRP A 92 -5.91 7.33 -10.20
C TRP A 92 -4.90 7.93 -9.21
N ILE A 93 -3.74 7.29 -9.00
CA ILE A 93 -2.68 7.79 -8.12
C ILE A 93 -2.10 9.12 -8.63
N LYS A 94 -1.81 9.23 -9.94
CA LYS A 94 -1.33 10.48 -10.56
C LYS A 94 -2.35 11.62 -10.45
N GLY A 95 -3.64 11.29 -10.35
CA GLY A 95 -4.72 12.27 -10.19
C GLY A 95 -4.97 12.72 -8.75
N MET A 96 -4.32 12.11 -7.75
CA MET A 96 -4.49 12.48 -6.34
C MET A 96 -3.69 13.71 -5.97
N SER A 97 -4.29 14.58 -5.16
CA SER A 97 -3.56 15.54 -4.34
C SER A 97 -2.74 14.84 -3.23
N GLU A 98 -1.76 15.54 -2.67
CA GLU A 98 -0.96 15.00 -1.55
C GLU A 98 -1.82 14.62 -0.33
N ALA A 99 -2.87 15.40 -0.04
CA ALA A 99 -3.81 15.08 1.04
C ALA A 99 -4.58 13.78 0.76
N GLU A 100 -4.94 13.51 -0.49
CA GLU A 100 -5.59 12.26 -0.88
C GLU A 100 -4.63 11.07 -0.83
N LYS A 101 -3.35 11.25 -1.20
CA LYS A 101 -2.29 10.24 -1.05
C LYS A 101 -2.06 9.89 0.41
N GLU A 102 -1.95 10.89 1.29
CA GLU A 102 -1.80 10.66 2.74
C GLU A 102 -3.03 9.92 3.31
N ALA A 103 -4.24 10.35 2.91
CA ALA A 103 -5.47 9.69 3.34
C ALA A 103 -5.56 8.25 2.82
N PHE A 104 -5.12 7.99 1.58
CA PHE A 104 -5.03 6.65 1.01
C PHE A 104 -4.02 5.79 1.79
N GLY A 105 -2.81 6.30 2.08
CA GLY A 105 -1.80 5.60 2.87
C GLY A 105 -2.32 5.17 4.24
N LYS A 106 -2.95 6.08 4.99
CA LYS A 106 -3.58 5.76 6.29
C LYS A 106 -4.68 4.70 6.17
N ARG A 107 -5.51 4.77 5.11
CA ARG A 107 -6.55 3.76 4.87
C ARG A 107 -5.91 2.41 4.57
N ALA A 108 -4.92 2.36 3.68
CA ALA A 108 -4.22 1.14 3.29
C ALA A 108 -3.54 0.48 4.49
N GLU A 109 -2.81 1.25 5.32
CA GLU A 109 -2.15 0.77 6.55
C GLU A 109 -3.11 0.13 7.55
N SER A 110 -4.36 0.62 7.61
CA SER A 110 -5.40 0.10 8.50
C SER A 110 -6.03 -1.21 8.02
N LYS A 111 -5.72 -1.68 6.80
CA LYS A 111 -6.42 -2.81 6.21
C LYS A 111 -6.02 -4.14 6.86
N PRO A 112 -6.98 -5.04 7.11
CA PRO A 112 -6.71 -6.34 7.72
C PRO A 112 -5.73 -7.22 6.93
N TYR A 113 -5.71 -7.12 5.59
CA TYR A 113 -4.83 -7.92 4.75
C TYR A 113 -3.34 -7.61 5.01
N LEU A 114 -2.98 -6.37 5.33
CA LEU A 114 -1.58 -6.02 5.67
C LEU A 114 -1.16 -6.71 6.96
N LYS A 115 -2.01 -6.67 7.97
CA LYS A 115 -1.76 -7.39 9.23
C LYS A 115 -1.60 -8.90 8.98
N ALA A 116 -2.43 -9.48 8.12
CA ALA A 116 -2.34 -10.89 7.78
C ALA A 116 -1.01 -11.24 7.08
N ILE A 117 -0.60 -10.42 6.09
CA ILE A 117 0.69 -10.59 5.39
C ILE A 117 1.86 -10.46 6.38
N PHE A 118 1.86 -9.43 7.23
CA PHE A 118 2.91 -9.28 8.25
C PHE A 118 2.95 -10.44 9.24
N THR A 119 1.79 -10.94 9.65
CA THR A 119 1.72 -12.12 10.53
C THR A 119 2.40 -13.31 9.88
N ILE A 120 2.20 -13.54 8.59
CA ILE A 120 2.83 -14.64 7.85
C ILE A 120 4.34 -14.40 7.70
N MET A 121 4.75 -13.19 7.32
CA MET A 121 6.15 -12.84 7.11
C MET A 121 7.01 -12.93 8.37
N PHE A 122 6.42 -12.62 9.53
CA PHE A 122 7.12 -12.63 10.82
C PHE A 122 6.79 -13.85 11.68
N ASP A 123 6.06 -14.84 11.16
CA ASP A 123 5.86 -16.10 11.85
C ASP A 123 7.17 -16.90 11.82
N PRO A 124 7.76 -17.23 12.98
CA PRO A 124 9.07 -17.89 13.05
C PRO A 124 9.04 -19.32 12.48
N GLU A 125 7.91 -20.02 12.58
CA GLU A 125 7.78 -21.38 12.03
C GLU A 125 7.70 -21.34 10.51
N ILE A 126 6.99 -20.35 9.96
CA ILE A 126 6.97 -20.11 8.51
C ILE A 126 8.37 -19.71 8.01
N GLY A 127 9.05 -18.79 8.71
CA GLY A 127 10.41 -18.38 8.38
C GLY A 127 11.37 -19.56 8.34
N LYS A 128 11.34 -20.41 9.37
CA LYS A 128 12.14 -21.64 9.43
C LYS A 128 11.81 -22.59 8.27
N ARG A 129 10.53 -22.81 7.98
CA ARG A 129 10.09 -23.67 6.88
C ARG A 129 10.57 -23.17 5.52
N ILE A 130 10.59 -21.86 5.30
CA ILE A 130 11.12 -21.23 4.09
C ILE A 130 12.64 -21.42 4.00
N GLU A 131 13.36 -21.26 5.12
CA GLU A 131 14.82 -21.48 5.16
C GLU A 131 15.21 -22.94 4.90
N GLU A 132 14.43 -23.89 5.42
CA GLU A 132 14.66 -25.33 5.25
C GLU A 132 14.22 -25.86 3.87
N ASN A 133 13.40 -25.10 3.13
CA ASN A 133 12.92 -25.47 1.80
C ASN A 133 13.31 -24.44 0.72
N PRO A 134 14.43 -24.68 0.00
CA PRO A 134 14.92 -23.77 -1.03
C PRO A 134 13.93 -23.51 -2.17
N GLU A 135 13.06 -24.48 -2.50
CA GLU A 135 12.08 -24.32 -3.58
C GLU A 135 10.95 -23.36 -3.17
N LEU A 136 10.46 -23.51 -1.93
CA LEU A 136 9.47 -22.59 -1.36
C LEU A 136 10.00 -21.16 -1.27
N LYS A 137 11.26 -21.00 -0.83
CA LYS A 137 11.96 -19.71 -0.84
C LYS A 137 12.02 -19.10 -2.24
N ARG A 138 12.48 -19.87 -3.23
CA ARG A 138 12.58 -19.41 -4.62
C ARG A 138 11.24 -18.92 -5.16
N VAL A 139 10.16 -19.64 -4.89
CA VAL A 139 8.81 -19.27 -5.37
C VAL A 139 8.31 -17.94 -4.77
N LEU A 140 8.61 -17.67 -3.50
CA LEU A 140 8.29 -16.38 -2.88
C LEU A 140 9.14 -15.25 -3.46
N GLU A 141 10.44 -15.49 -3.66
CA GLU A 141 11.35 -14.52 -4.27
C GLU A 141 10.94 -14.19 -5.71
N GLU A 142 10.58 -15.18 -6.51
CA GLU A 142 10.08 -15.00 -7.88
C GLU A 142 8.77 -14.21 -7.93
N GLY A 143 7.84 -14.48 -7.00
CA GLY A 143 6.63 -13.67 -6.84
C GLY A 143 6.94 -12.20 -6.56
N ASN A 144 7.85 -11.94 -5.61
CA ASN A 144 8.30 -10.59 -5.28
C ASN A 144 8.98 -9.89 -6.46
N GLN A 145 9.85 -10.59 -7.20
CA GLN A 145 10.53 -10.00 -8.37
C GLN A 145 9.55 -9.68 -9.49
N ARG A 146 8.56 -10.56 -9.74
CA ARG A 146 7.51 -10.28 -10.72
C ARG A 146 6.69 -9.06 -10.34
N MET A 147 6.40 -8.88 -9.05
CA MET A 147 5.71 -7.69 -8.56
C MET A 147 6.52 -6.41 -8.79
N LYS A 148 7.83 -6.45 -8.53
CA LYS A 148 8.74 -5.32 -8.84
C LYS A 148 8.77 -4.98 -10.32
N ASN A 149 8.80 -6.00 -11.18
CA ASN A 149 8.78 -5.82 -12.64
C ASN A 149 7.48 -5.19 -13.16
N LEU A 150 6.42 -5.10 -12.35
CA LEU A 150 5.24 -4.32 -12.72
C LEU A 150 5.50 -2.80 -12.66
N GLY A 151 6.63 -2.34 -12.11
CA GLY A 151 7.05 -0.94 -12.20
C GLY A 151 6.28 0.00 -11.28
N PHE A 152 5.71 -0.49 -10.18
CA PHE A 152 5.16 0.37 -9.14
C PHE A 152 6.24 1.13 -8.35
N ASP A 153 7.50 0.69 -8.47
CA ASP A 153 8.66 1.23 -7.76
C ASP A 153 9.43 2.28 -8.60
N GLU A 154 8.94 2.64 -9.79
CA GLU A 154 9.50 3.76 -10.56
C GLU A 154 9.04 5.09 -9.94
N GLU A 155 9.69 5.45 -8.82
CA GLU A 155 9.97 6.85 -8.55
C GLU A 155 10.79 7.36 -9.74
N GLU A 156 10.16 8.16 -10.60
CA GLU A 156 10.87 9.12 -11.45
C GLU A 156 11.72 10.00 -10.53
N ASP A 157 12.93 9.58 -10.20
CA ASP A 157 13.98 10.45 -9.67
C ASP A 157 14.52 11.31 -10.84
N ASP A 158 13.63 12.13 -11.40
CA ASP A 158 13.94 13.23 -12.30
C ASP A 158 14.34 14.49 -11.48
N SER A 159 14.96 14.28 -10.30
CA SER A 159 15.66 15.37 -9.61
C SER A 159 17.04 15.56 -10.26
N ASN A 160 17.02 16.06 -11.50
CA ASN A 160 18.11 16.85 -12.04
C ASN A 160 18.20 18.14 -11.20
N TYR A 161 18.83 18.03 -10.02
CA TYR A 161 19.39 19.18 -9.34
C TYR A 161 20.61 19.64 -10.16
N ASP A 162 20.29 20.31 -11.26
CA ASP A 162 21.15 21.34 -11.85
C ASP A 162 21.34 22.40 -10.76
N ASP A 163 22.42 22.27 -9.99
CA ASP A 163 22.93 23.35 -9.13
C ASP A 163 23.63 24.37 -10.05
N GLY A 164 22.81 24.90 -10.96
CA GLY A 164 23.10 25.99 -11.84
C GLY A 164 22.91 27.30 -11.08
N ASP A 165 24.00 28.05 -11.05
CA ASP A 165 24.09 29.50 -10.88
C ASP A 165 24.18 30.09 -9.46
N THR A 166 25.40 30.62 -9.23
CA THR A 166 25.68 32.01 -8.81
C THR A 166 25.29 32.38 -7.37
N ASN A 167 26.21 32.77 -6.49
CA ASN A 167 27.17 33.88 -6.63
C ASN A 167 28.15 33.82 -5.44
#